data_AF-A0A931PCB5-F1
#
_entry.id   AF-A0A931PCB5-F1
#
_cell.length_a   1.000
_cell.length_b   1.000
_cell.length_c   1.000
_cell.angle_alpha   90.00
_cell.angle_beta   90.00
_cell.angle_gamma   90.00
#
_symmetry.space_group_name_H-M   'P 1'
#
loop_
_entity.id
_entity.type
_entity.pdbx_description
1 polymer ?
#
loop_
_entity_poly.entity_id
_entity_poly.type
_entity_poly.pdbx_seq_one_letter_code
_entity_poly.pdbx_strand_id
1 'polypeptide(L)'
;MQQAEAELVVEGLQARRVFAHVYRGGVGRFGVRVVLPDGREALWDVDGAAGLEAQVMADGVLVGFVPKIVGSEGYTVEQTVEAIATADYS
;
A
#
# COMPACT_ATOMS: atom_id res chain seq x y z
N MET A 1 -5.12 1.86 -7.86
CA MET A 1 -4.06 1.09 -8.54
C MET A 1 -4.62 0.09 -9.55
N GLN A 2 -3.89 -0.22 -10.64
CA GLN A 2 -4.19 -1.36 -11.52
C GLN A 2 -3.49 -2.65 -11.05
N GLN A 3 -3.97 -3.84 -11.45
CA GLN A 3 -3.37 -5.12 -11.01
C GLN A 3 -1.88 -5.24 -11.35
N ALA A 4 -1.50 -4.98 -12.60
CA ALA A 4 -0.12 -5.12 -13.05
C ALA A 4 0.84 -4.18 -12.30
N GLU A 5 0.37 -2.97 -12.00
CA GLU A 5 1.11 -2.01 -11.18
C GLU A 5 1.27 -2.50 -9.74
N ALA A 6 0.21 -3.03 -9.13
CA ALA A 6 0.26 -3.60 -7.79
C ALA A 6 1.24 -4.78 -7.68
N GLU A 7 1.31 -5.62 -8.70
CA GLU A 7 2.25 -6.74 -8.79
C GLU A 7 3.69 -6.25 -8.82
N LEU A 8 4.01 -5.24 -9.64
CA LEU A 8 5.35 -4.64 -9.71
C LEU A 8 5.76 -3.95 -8.40
N VAL A 9 4.84 -3.21 -7.78
CA VAL A 9 5.11 -2.56 -6.49
C VAL A 9 5.38 -3.61 -5.41
N VAL A 10 4.59 -4.69 -5.35
CA VAL A 10 4.79 -5.78 -4.39
C VAL A 10 6.14 -6.45 -4.60
N GLU A 11 6.53 -6.73 -5.86
CA GLU A 11 7.85 -7.27 -6.18
C GLU A 11 8.98 -6.37 -5.67
N GLY A 12 8.89 -5.05 -5.93
CA GLY A 12 9.87 -4.08 -5.46
C GLY A 12 9.96 -3.97 -3.94
N LEU A 13 8.83 -4.08 -3.24
CA LEU A 13 8.77 -4.11 -1.77
C LEU A 13 9.39 -5.39 -1.20
N GLN A 14 9.06 -6.55 -1.79
CA GLN A 14 9.62 -7.84 -1.37
C GLN A 14 11.13 -7.90 -1.58
N ALA A 15 11.66 -7.31 -2.67
CA ALA A 15 13.10 -7.18 -2.91
C ALA A 15 13.80 -6.39 -1.78
N ARG A 16 13.07 -5.50 -1.10
CA ARG A 16 13.53 -4.73 0.07
C ARG A 16 13.23 -5.38 1.42
N ARG A 17 12.78 -6.64 1.42
CA ARG A 17 12.37 -7.41 2.62
C ARG A 17 11.16 -6.81 3.36
N VAL A 18 10.33 -6.02 2.67
CA VAL A 18 9.02 -5.63 3.19
C VAL A 18 8.05 -6.78 2.98
N PHE A 19 7.31 -7.16 4.01
CA PHE A 19 6.34 -8.25 3.92
C PHE A 19 5.06 -7.73 3.26
N ALA A 20 5.05 -7.76 1.92
CA ALA A 20 4.00 -7.19 1.09
C ALA A 20 3.32 -8.23 0.20
N HIS A 21 2.03 -8.03 -0.06
CA HIS A 21 1.19 -8.85 -0.92
C HIS A 21 0.28 -7.98 -1.79
N VAL A 22 -0.10 -8.48 -2.97
CA VAL A 22 -1.15 -7.85 -3.77
C VAL A 22 -2.46 -7.98 -3.01
N TYR A 23 -3.07 -6.85 -2.67
CA TYR A 23 -4.41 -6.81 -2.13
C TYR A 23 -5.41 -6.91 -3.28
N ARG A 24 -6.37 -7.85 -3.16
CA ARG A 24 -7.48 -8.03 -4.09
C ARG A 24 -8.77 -7.73 -3.34
N GLY A 25 -9.20 -6.49 -3.38
CA GLY A 25 -10.48 -6.06 -2.81
C GLY A 25 -11.59 -6.22 -3.84
N GLY A 26 -12.78 -6.65 -3.41
CA GLY A 26 -14.01 -6.66 -4.24
C GLY A 26 -13.82 -7.07 -5.71
N VAL A 27 -14.68 -6.57 -6.59
CA VAL A 27 -14.54 -6.78 -8.04
C VAL A 27 -13.71 -5.64 -8.63
N GLY A 28 -12.56 -5.98 -9.22
CA GLY A 28 -11.74 -5.06 -10.00
C GLY A 28 -10.90 -4.05 -9.20
N ARG A 29 -10.77 -4.21 -7.88
CA ARG A 29 -10.03 -3.29 -7.01
C ARG A 29 -8.76 -3.95 -6.47
N PHE A 30 -7.62 -3.39 -6.86
CA PHE A 30 -6.31 -3.88 -6.51
C PHE A 30 -5.55 -2.82 -5.72
N GLY A 31 -4.66 -3.26 -4.85
CA GLY A 31 -3.76 -2.39 -4.10
C GLY A 31 -2.63 -3.20 -3.48
N VAL A 32 -1.94 -2.62 -2.50
CA VAL A 32 -0.82 -3.27 -1.82
C VAL A 32 -1.15 -3.45 -0.35
N ARG A 33 -0.99 -4.66 0.16
CA ARG A 33 -1.04 -4.96 1.59
C ARG A 33 0.37 -5.09 2.12
N VAL A 34 0.71 -4.32 3.14
CA VAL A 34 1.94 -4.49 3.92
C VAL A 34 1.58 -5.02 5.30
N VAL A 35 2.19 -6.12 5.70
CA VAL A 35 2.03 -6.67 7.04
C VAL A 35 3.12 -6.08 7.94
N LEU A 36 2.70 -5.39 9.00
CA LEU A 36 3.57 -4.70 9.93
C LEU A 36 4.11 -5.65 11.00
N PRO A 37 5.27 -5.35 11.64
CA PRO A 37 5.88 -6.24 12.61
C PRO A 37 5.03 -6.56 13.85
N ASP A 38 4.06 -5.69 14.17
CA ASP A 38 3.13 -5.85 15.29
C ASP A 38 1.84 -6.60 14.93
N GLY A 39 1.74 -7.10 13.69
CA GLY A 39 0.59 -7.83 13.18
C GLY A 39 -0.50 -6.95 12.56
N ARG A 40 -0.36 -5.63 12.59
CA ARG A 40 -1.24 -4.73 11.83
C ARG A 40 -1.01 -4.88 10.33
N GLU A 41 -1.99 -4.45 9.53
CA GLU A 41 -1.90 -4.45 8.06
C GLU A 41 -2.12 -3.03 7.54
N ALA A 42 -1.22 -2.53 6.68
CA ALA A 42 -1.44 -1.31 5.92
C ALA A 42 -1.94 -1.66 4.51
N LEU A 43 -3.11 -1.13 4.15
CA LEU A 43 -3.75 -1.32 2.86
C LEU A 43 -3.62 -0.04 2.03
N TRP A 44 -2.75 -0.09 1.03
CA TRP A 44 -2.38 1.03 0.16
C TRP A 44 -3.19 1.08 -1.14
N ASP A 45 -3.62 2.29 -1.51
CA ASP A 45 -4.37 2.61 -2.73
C ASP A 45 -5.55 1.63 -2.94
N VAL A 46 -6.22 1.34 -1.82
CA VAL A 46 -7.33 0.41 -1.79
C VAL A 46 -8.65 1.13 -1.87
N ASP A 47 -8.77 2.42 -2.13
CA ASP A 47 -10.05 3.15 -2.25
C ASP A 47 -10.25 3.89 -3.56
N GLY A 48 -9.26 3.83 -4.44
CA GLY A 48 -9.32 4.47 -5.75
C GLY A 48 -9.22 5.99 -5.68
N ALA A 49 -8.72 6.52 -4.56
CA ALA A 49 -8.33 7.92 -4.49
C ALA A 49 -7.29 8.24 -5.57
N ALA A 50 -7.35 9.47 -6.09
CA ALA A 50 -6.25 9.98 -6.89
C ALA A 50 -5.09 10.23 -5.92
N GLY A 51 -4.08 9.37 -5.90
CA GLY A 51 -2.90 9.51 -5.05
C GLY A 51 -2.75 8.40 -4.01
N LEU A 52 -1.53 8.26 -3.51
CA LEU A 52 -1.10 7.19 -2.65
C LEU A 52 -1.41 7.50 -1.18
N GLU A 53 -2.25 6.68 -0.57
CA GLU A 53 -2.61 6.69 0.84
C GLU A 53 -2.80 5.26 1.37
N ALA A 54 -2.86 5.11 2.70
CA ALA A 54 -3.05 3.80 3.32
C ALA A 54 -4.05 3.83 4.48
N GLN A 55 -4.79 2.73 4.60
CA GLN A 55 -5.58 2.42 5.79
C GLN A 55 -4.81 1.42 6.66
N VAL A 56 -4.67 1.68 7.95
CA VAL A 56 -4.00 0.78 8.89
C VAL A 56 -5.05 0.02 9.69
N MET A 57 -4.98 -1.31 9.60
CA MET A 57 -5.93 -2.26 10.16
C MET A 57 -5.29 -3.05 11.29
N ALA A 58 -6.03 -3.31 12.37
CA ALA A 58 -5.70 -4.25 13.41
C ALA A 58 -6.89 -5.21 13.61
N ASP A 59 -6.67 -6.52 13.46
CA ASP A 59 -7.72 -7.54 13.61
C ASP A 59 -8.99 -7.25 12.78
N GLY A 60 -8.82 -6.72 11.57
CA GLY A 60 -9.92 -6.34 10.67
C GLY A 60 -10.63 -5.02 11.02
N VAL A 61 -10.20 -4.32 12.07
CA VAL A 61 -10.71 -3.01 12.49
C VAL A 61 -9.76 -1.91 12.01
N LEU A 62 -10.32 -0.83 11.45
CA LEU A 62 -9.56 0.34 11.05
C LEU A 62 -9.07 1.10 12.29
N VAL A 63 -7.75 1.26 12.43
CA VAL A 63 -7.12 1.89 13.60
C VAL A 63 -6.30 3.14 13.26
N GLY A 64 -6.01 3.38 11.98
CA GLY A 64 -5.24 4.55 11.57
C GLY A 64 -5.16 4.71 10.06
N PHE A 65 -4.42 5.73 9.62
CA PHE A 65 -4.21 6.04 8.21
C PHE A 65 -2.82 6.60 7.98
N VAL A 66 -2.22 6.27 6.83
CA VAL A 66 -1.15 7.09 6.27
C VAL A 66 -1.81 8.13 5.36
N PRO A 67 -1.65 9.44 5.64
CA PRO A 67 -2.33 10.47 4.86
C PRO A 67 -1.87 10.46 3.42
N LYS A 68 -2.77 10.83 2.51
CA LYS A 68 -2.45 11.00 1.09
C LYS A 68 -1.19 11.84 0.89
N ILE A 69 -0.27 11.28 0.12
CA ILE A 69 0.97 11.95 -0.28
C ILE A 69 0.66 12.91 -1.44
N VAL A 70 0.88 14.21 -1.25
CA VAL A 70 0.61 15.24 -2.27
C VAL A 70 1.50 15.02 -3.50
N GLY A 71 0.89 15.01 -4.69
CA GLY A 71 1.61 14.82 -5.97
C GLY A 71 1.92 13.37 -6.31
N SER A 72 1.49 12.42 -5.48
CA SER A 72 1.70 10.98 -5.73
C SER A 72 0.84 10.41 -6.85
N GLU A 73 -0.09 11.19 -7.42
CA GLU A 73 -0.88 10.76 -8.59
C GLU A 73 -0.01 10.44 -9.82
N GLY A 74 1.21 10.98 -9.87
CA GLY A 74 2.17 10.78 -10.96
C GLY A 74 3.41 9.97 -10.58
N TYR A 75 3.40 9.25 -9.45
CA TYR A 75 4.55 8.44 -9.05
C TYR A 75 4.82 7.30 -10.02
N THR A 76 6.11 7.02 -10.23
CA THR A 76 6.54 5.76 -10.84
C THR A 76 6.40 4.60 -9.85
N VAL A 77 6.53 3.37 -10.36
CA VAL A 77 6.56 2.17 -9.50
C VAL A 77 7.64 2.29 -8.44
N GLU A 78 8.84 2.75 -8.80
CA GLU A 78 9.97 2.90 -7.87
C GLU A 78 9.70 3.95 -6.80
N GLN A 79 9.07 5.07 -7.17
CA GLN A 79 8.66 6.11 -6.21
C GLN A 79 7.58 5.61 -5.26
N THR A 80 6.61 4.83 -5.77
CA THR A 80 5.58 4.19 -4.95
C THR A 80 6.17 3.16 -3.99
N VAL A 81 7.12 2.33 -4.45
CA VAL A 81 7.85 1.39 -3.60
C VAL A 81 8.63 2.12 -2.50
N GLU A 82 9.32 3.22 -2.84
CA GLU A 82 10.04 4.03 -1.86
C GLU A 82 9.12 4.65 -0.82
N ALA A 83 8.01 5.24 -1.26
CA ALA A 83 7.02 5.85 -0.37
C ALA A 83 6.42 4.83 0.60
N ILE A 84 6.02 3.65 0.11
CA ILE A 84 5.44 2.59 0.94
C ILE A 84 6.47 2.03 1.92
N ALA A 85 7.70 1.80 1.47
CA ALA A 85 8.75 1.20 2.32
C ALA A 85 9.24 2.12 3.43
N THR A 86 9.09 3.44 3.28
CA THR A 86 9.58 4.46 4.24
C THR A 86 8.46 5.16 5.00
N ALA A 87 7.20 4.82 4.72
CA ALA A 87 6.05 5.39 5.40
C ALA A 87 6.10 5.13 6.91
N ASP A 88 5.63 6.14 7.66
CA ASP A 88 5.37 6.01 9.08
C ASP A 88 3.99 5.36 9.27
N TYR A 89 3.98 4.20 9.93
CA TYR A 89 2.78 3.42 10.24
C TYR A 89 2.40 3.47 11.72
N SER A 90 2.91 4.45 12.48
CA SER A 90 2.58 4.62 13.90
C SER A 90 1.10 4.90 14.17
#